data_AF-A0A2M7P491-F1
#
_entry.id   AF-A0A2M7P491-F1
#
_cell.length_a   1.000
_cell.length_b   1.000
_cell.length_c   1.000
_cell.angle_alpha   90.00
_cell.angle_beta   90.00
_cell.angle_gamma   90.00
#
_symmetry.space_group_name_H-M   'P 1'
#
loop_
_entity.id
_entity.type
_entity.pdbx_description
1 polymer ?
#
loop_
_entity_poly.entity_id
_entity_poly.type
_entity_poly.pdbx_seq_one_letter_code
_entity_poly.pdbx_strand_id
1 'polypeptide(L)'
;MKLHEIQALVKSGAFTIKSHSLPHRLKEGFAINDMIYAVLNGKIIEEYPDRSRVLIYASIPMLTKTILPLHVVCDYSDPEWIYSSGA
;
A
#
# COMPACT_ATOMS: atom_id res chain seq x y z
N MET A 1 -0.77 12.32 -6.92
CA MET A 1 0.64 11.96 -6.66
C MET A 1 1.04 10.83 -7.59
N LYS A 2 2.27 10.82 -8.13
CA LYS A 2 2.77 9.78 -9.05
C LYS A 2 3.23 8.53 -8.28
N LEU A 3 3.23 7.37 -8.93
CA LEU A 3 3.61 6.09 -8.31
C LEU A 3 5.02 6.13 -7.66
N HIS A 4 6.01 6.73 -8.31
CA HIS A 4 7.37 6.78 -7.77
C HIS A 4 7.46 7.58 -6.46
N GLU A 5 6.62 8.59 -6.27
CA GLU A 5 6.56 9.39 -5.03
C GLU A 5 5.95 8.53 -3.90
N ILE A 6 4.88 7.79 -4.20
CA ILE A 6 4.27 6.82 -3.26
C ILE A 6 5.32 5.77 -2.85
N GLN A 7 6.06 5.23 -3.82
CA GLN A 7 7.10 4.22 -3.56
C GLN A 7 8.24 4.78 -2.73
N ALA A 8 8.65 6.04 -2.95
CA ALA A 8 9.67 6.69 -2.14
C ALA A 8 9.23 6.84 -0.67
N LEU A 9 7.98 7.27 -0.44
CA LEU A 9 7.41 7.36 0.91
C LEU A 9 7.40 5.99 1.61
N VAL A 10 6.90 4.95 0.93
CA VAL A 10 6.87 3.60 1.50
C VAL A 10 8.28 3.06 1.79
N LYS A 11 9.26 3.29 0.91
CA LYS A 11 10.67 2.92 1.16
C LYS A 11 11.26 3.64 2.36
N SER A 12 10.90 4.89 2.59
CA SER A 12 11.36 5.69 3.73
C SER A 12 10.65 5.37 5.05
N GLY A 13 9.62 4.52 5.02
CA GLY A 13 8.77 4.24 6.19
C GLY A 13 7.73 5.32 6.48
N ALA A 14 7.59 6.34 5.62
CA ALA A 14 6.62 7.42 5.73
C ALA A 14 5.22 6.97 5.25
N PHE A 15 4.65 5.95 5.91
CA PHE A 15 3.30 5.46 5.67
C PHE A 15 2.69 4.84 6.94
N THR A 16 1.36 4.82 6.99
CA THR A 16 0.61 4.14 8.05
C THR A 16 -0.39 3.18 7.45
N ILE A 17 -0.62 2.05 8.12
CA ILE A 17 -1.65 1.09 7.75
C ILE A 17 -2.86 1.34 8.63
N LYS A 18 -4.00 1.69 8.00
CA LYS A 18 -5.25 1.92 8.74
C LYS A 18 -5.75 0.62 9.37
N SER A 19 -6.20 0.69 10.63
CA SER A 19 -6.61 -0.47 11.44
C SER A 19 -7.73 -1.32 10.83
N HIS A 20 -8.59 -0.72 10.00
CA HIS A 20 -9.66 -1.43 9.30
C HIS A 20 -9.17 -2.49 8.30
N SER A 21 -7.89 -2.41 7.88
CA SER A 21 -7.27 -3.40 6.99
C SER A 21 -6.93 -4.71 7.71
N LEU A 22 -6.78 -4.71 9.04
CA LEU A 22 -6.36 -5.87 9.83
C LEU A 22 -7.26 -7.10 9.67
N PRO A 23 -8.59 -7.03 9.84
CA PRO A 23 -9.46 -8.21 9.71
C PRO A 23 -9.47 -8.78 8.27
N HIS A 24 -9.39 -7.93 7.25
CA HIS A 24 -9.37 -8.35 5.85
C HIS A 24 -8.09 -9.09 5.51
N ARG A 25 -6.94 -8.52 5.90
CA ARG A 25 -5.63 -9.12 5.68
C ARG A 25 -5.47 -10.46 6.37
N LEU A 26 -5.91 -10.57 7.63
CA LEU A 26 -5.85 -11.84 8.36
C LEU A 26 -6.73 -12.91 7.72
N LYS A 27 -7.92 -12.53 7.26
CA LYS A 27 -8.85 -13.44 6.57
C LYS A 27 -8.28 -13.94 5.23
N GLU A 28 -7.56 -13.10 4.51
CA GLU A 28 -7.01 -13.42 3.19
C GLU A 28 -5.55 -13.92 3.23
N GLY A 29 -4.92 -13.95 4.40
CA GLY A 29 -3.57 -14.47 4.60
C GLY A 29 -2.44 -13.50 4.22
N PHE A 30 -2.71 -12.19 4.17
CA PHE A 30 -1.73 -11.17 3.79
C PHE A 30 -1.03 -10.52 5.00
N ALA A 31 0.30 -10.43 4.92
CA ALA A 31 1.17 -9.74 5.85
C ALA A 31 1.36 -8.26 5.49
N ILE A 32 2.02 -7.50 6.39
CA ILE A 32 2.32 -6.07 6.14
C ILE A 32 3.28 -5.98 4.97
N ASN A 33 4.25 -6.89 4.94
CA ASN A 33 5.26 -6.95 3.91
C ASN A 33 4.66 -7.26 2.53
N ASP A 34 3.54 -7.97 2.44
CA ASP A 34 2.86 -8.20 1.16
C ASP A 34 2.25 -6.91 0.60
N MET A 35 1.66 -6.08 1.48
CA MET A 35 1.16 -4.76 1.08
C MET A 35 2.30 -3.82 0.66
N ILE A 36 3.40 -3.80 1.43
CA ILE A 36 4.60 -3.03 1.07
C ILE A 36 5.12 -3.50 -0.29
N TYR A 37 5.28 -4.82 -0.45
CA TYR A 37 5.70 -5.42 -1.71
C TYR A 37 4.78 -5.00 -2.87
N ALA A 38 3.46 -5.02 -2.66
CA ALA A 38 2.50 -4.61 -3.68
C ALA A 38 2.67 -3.15 -4.09
N VAL A 39 2.90 -2.24 -3.15
CA VAL A 39 3.16 -0.83 -3.48
C VAL A 39 4.48 -0.64 -4.21
N LEU A 40 5.53 -1.36 -3.79
CA LEU A 40 6.88 -1.22 -4.34
C LEU A 40 7.06 -1.87 -5.73
N ASN A 41 6.31 -2.93 -6.03
CA ASN A 41 6.50 -3.73 -7.24
C ASN A 41 5.25 -3.81 -8.13
N GLY A 42 4.11 -3.34 -7.64
CA GLY A 42 2.85 -3.34 -8.36
C GLY A 42 2.70 -2.18 -9.33
N LYS A 43 1.50 -2.08 -9.90
CA LYS A 43 1.10 -1.02 -10.82
C LYS A 43 -0.19 -0.38 -10.37
N ILE A 44 -0.33 0.92 -10.63
CA ILE A 44 -1.62 1.60 -10.48
C ILE A 44 -2.58 1.02 -11.52
N ILE A 45 -3.76 0.61 -11.06
CA ILE A 45 -4.84 0.14 -11.94
C ILE A 45 -6.03 1.11 -11.96
N GLU A 46 -6.19 1.94 -10.91
CA GLU A 46 -7.19 3.00 -10.86
C GLU A 46 -6.65 4.23 -10.13
N GLU A 47 -7.02 5.42 -10.62
CA GLU A 47 -6.68 6.71 -10.04
C GLU A 47 -7.96 7.48 -9.68
N TYR A 48 -8.00 8.01 -8.45
CA TYR A 48 -9.10 8.83 -7.96
C TYR A 48 -8.53 10.20 -7.51
N PRO A 49 -8.24 11.12 -8.45
CA PRO A 49 -7.58 12.39 -8.14
C PRO A 49 -8.39 13.23 -7.14
N ASP A 50 -9.72 13.26 -7.27
CA ASP A 50 -10.61 14.03 -6.38
C ASP A 50 -10.59 13.54 -4.92
N ARG A 51 -10.13 12.30 -4.70
CA ARG A 51 -10.04 11.67 -3.37
C ARG A 51 -8.59 11.52 -2.91
N SER A 52 -7.63 12.04 -3.68
CA SER A 52 -6.20 11.86 -3.45
C SER A 52 -5.84 10.40 -3.17
N ARG A 53 -6.31 9.50 -4.05
CA ARG A 53 -6.21 8.05 -3.85
C ARG A 53 -5.84 7.33 -5.14
N VAL A 54 -5.09 6.24 -5.00
CA VAL A 54 -4.86 5.27 -6.08
C VAL A 54 -5.10 3.84 -5.59
N LEU A 55 -5.44 2.97 -6.53
CA LEU A 55 -5.52 1.53 -6.32
C LEU A 55 -4.32 0.86 -7.00
N ILE A 56 -3.49 0.18 -6.23
CA ILE A 56 -2.32 -0.55 -6.72
C ILE A 56 -2.63 -2.04 -6.70
N TYR A 57 -2.27 -2.72 -7.79
CA TYR A 57 -2.37 -4.17 -7.92
C TYR A 57 -0.98 -4.81 -7.98
N ALA A 58 -0.82 -5.93 -7.27
CA ALA A 58 0.31 -6.83 -7.44
C ALA A 58 -0.11 -8.29 -7.30
N SER A 59 0.66 -9.16 -7.96
CA SER A 59 0.59 -10.60 -7.78
C SER A 59 1.57 -11.00 -6.68
N ILE A 60 1.08 -11.60 -5.59
CA ILE A 60 1.90 -11.97 -4.43
C ILE A 60 2.20 -13.47 -4.47
N PRO A 61 3.47 -13.89 -4.65
CA PRO A 61 3.85 -15.29 -4.57
C PRO A 61 3.74 -15.80 -3.13
N MET A 62 2.92 -16.82 -2.92
CA MET A 62 2.80 -17.51 -1.62
C MET A 62 3.78 -18.68 -1.52
N LEU A 63 4.09 -19.10 -0.30
CA LEU A 63 4.94 -20.27 -0.01
C LEU A 63 4.40 -21.57 -0.65
N THR A 64 3.09 -21.67 -0.85
CA THR A 64 2.40 -22.84 -1.43
C THR A 64 2.44 -22.89 -2.96
N LYS A 65 3.26 -22.07 -3.63
CA LYS A 65 3.29 -21.87 -5.09
C LYS A 65 2.00 -21.28 -5.68
N THR A 66 1.06 -20.85 -4.84
CA THR A 66 -0.11 -20.09 -5.26
C THR A 66 0.27 -18.62 -5.45
N ILE A 67 -0.30 -17.98 -6.47
CA ILE A 67 -0.18 -16.52 -6.66
C ILE A 67 -1.52 -15.91 -6.24
N LEU A 68 -1.48 -14.99 -5.27
CA LEU A 68 -2.67 -14.29 -4.81
C LEU A 68 -2.71 -12.86 -5.38
N PRO A 69 -3.86 -12.41 -5.92
CA PRO A 69 -4.05 -11.02 -6.30
C PRO A 69 -4.20 -10.16 -5.04
N LEU A 70 -3.38 -9.13 -4.90
CA LEU A 70 -3.49 -8.15 -3.81
C LEU A 70 -3.74 -6.76 -4.39
N HIS A 71 -4.78 -6.12 -3.87
CA HIS A 71 -5.12 -4.73 -4.15
C HIS A 71 -4.84 -3.88 -2.91
N VAL A 72 -4.03 -2.83 -3.07
CA VAL A 72 -3.69 -1.88 -2.00
C VAL A 72 -4.20 -0.51 -2.38
N VAL A 73 -5.06 0.04 -1.52
CA VAL A 73 -5.49 1.44 -1.63
C VAL A 73 -4.44 2.32 -0.97
N CYS A 74 -3.84 3.22 -1.75
CA CYS A 74 -2.97 4.28 -1.22
C CYS A 74 -3.75 5.59 -1.19
N ASP A 75 -3.95 6.10 0.02
CA ASP A 75 -4.61 7.37 0.29
C ASP A 75 -3.54 8.39 0.71
N TYR A 76 -3.43 9.47 -0.06
CA TYR A 76 -2.49 10.58 0.16
C TYR A 76 -3.24 11.90 0.36
N SER A 77 -4.51 11.84 0.79
CA SER A 77 -5.32 13.02 1.10
C SER A 77 -4.88 13.73 2.38
N ASP A 78 -4.13 13.06 3.25
CA ASP A 78 -3.78 13.56 4.58
C ASP A 78 -2.33 14.10 4.59
N PRO A 79 -2.14 15.44 4.59
CA PRO A 79 -0.82 16.05 4.56
C PRO A 79 -0.06 15.93 5.90
N GLU A 80 -0.70 15.55 7.01
CA GLU A 80 -0.04 15.44 8.33
C GLU A 80 0.74 14.13 8.53
N TRP A 81 0.73 13.21 7.56
CA TRP A 81 1.46 11.93 7.67
C TRP A 81 2.86 11.93 7.03
N ILE A 82 3.42 13.10 6.72
CA ILE A 82 4.88 13.22 6.62
C ILE A 82 5.39 13.16 8.05
N TYR A 83 5.95 12.02 8.45
CA TYR A 83 6.57 11.84 9.76
C TYR A 83 7.57 12.98 9.99
N SER A 84 7.19 14.00 10.77
CA SER A 84 8.15 14.90 11.38
C SER A 84 8.78 14.08 12.48
N SER A 85 10.03 13.66 12.26
CA SER A 85 10.89 13.22 13.36
C SER A 85 11.11 14.44 14.26
N GLY A 86 10.16 14.69 15.17
CA GLY A 86 10.17 15.75 16.15
C GLY A 86 10.54 15.20 17.52
N ALA A 87 11.79 15.50 17.92
CA ALA A 87 12.40 15.43 19.25
C ALA A 87 12.63 14.05 19.88
#